data_AF-A0A914UV18-F1
#
_entry.id   AF-A0A914UV18-F1
#
_cell.length_a   1.000
_cell.length_b   1.000
_cell.length_c   1.000
_cell.angle_alpha   90.00
_cell.angle_beta   90.00
_cell.angle_gamma   90.00
#
_symmetry.space_group_name_H-M   'P 1'
#
loop_
_entity.id
_entity.type
_entity.pdbx_description
1 polymer ?
#
loop_
_entity_poly.entity_id
_entity_poly.type
_entity_poly.pdbx_seq_one_letter_code
_entity_poly.pdbx_strand_id
1 'polypeptide(L)'
;MQKCANIKLFVLVMIIVIGVQGTYLGYTVGVLTSLERRFEISSQKSGSLLSCYDIGHTLAVLFVGYFGAKGHKPRWTAAGVIASAFAMFGLALPVLIYGTVTYDKSKIYNHEQYVSENMCRWRSNQPSSSSPTKEQCLREASEHTGAYVIMMVSQIIAGIAAAPFNTLAYVYVDDNLVNRQQSPLYLGLLTSMYAFGPALGFGLSSLTTRVYASPGNAPDGLNINSTHWVGAWWIGFLICGTLYLLCSIPLLMFPKNLVEPEHSYEMEPLRTGSHPADDSQDTTDDGPIKRLCISLKDFPSAIWTLARNPIFMSMVVGWIFGSYLVGGYATYLPKYIETQYGRSASAADFYAGFISIGSVAVSTALGGFLLTRFNIQPRAATLCLAGSCGINVLVLMVSLSI
;
A
#
# COMPACT_ATOMS: atom_id res chain seq x y z
N MET A 1 -7.93 22.50 24.15
CA MET A 1 -7.25 21.21 23.84
C MET A 1 -5.82 21.35 23.31
N GLN A 2 -5.28 22.56 23.05
CA GLN A 2 -3.86 22.75 22.65
C GLN A 2 -2.83 22.18 23.66
N LYS A 3 -3.19 22.02 24.94
CA LYS A 3 -2.30 21.46 25.97
C LYS A 3 -1.96 19.96 25.81
N CYS A 4 -2.67 19.21 24.94
CA CYS A 4 -2.41 17.79 24.70
C CYS A 4 -1.72 17.50 23.34
N ALA A 5 -1.51 18.51 22.50
CA ALA A 5 -0.90 18.34 21.19
C ALA A 5 0.62 18.22 21.35
N ASN A 6 1.13 16.99 21.37
CA ASN A 6 2.55 16.67 21.46
C ASN A 6 3.01 15.99 20.16
N ILE A 7 4.19 16.34 19.66
CA ILE A 7 4.79 15.69 18.49
C ILE A 7 4.92 14.17 18.65
N LYS A 8 5.20 13.69 19.87
CA LYS A 8 5.26 12.25 20.17
C LYS A 8 3.93 11.54 19.96
N LEU A 9 2.82 12.21 20.29
CA LEU A 9 1.47 11.68 20.05
C LEU A 9 1.17 11.66 18.54
N PHE A 10 1.57 12.71 17.81
CA PHE A 10 1.42 12.74 16.35
C PHE A 10 2.17 11.57 15.69
N VAL A 11 3.44 11.36 16.07
CA VAL A 11 4.24 10.24 15.58
C VAL A 11 3.58 8.91 15.93
N LEU A 12 3.10 8.72 17.17
CA LEU A 12 2.44 7.48 17.58
C LEU A 12 1.22 7.17 16.69
N VAL A 13 0.37 8.16 16.46
CA VAL A 13 -0.79 8.01 15.56
C VAL A 13 -0.33 7.71 14.14
N MET A 14 0.70 8.40 13.65
CA MET A 14 1.25 8.16 12.31
C MET A 14 1.88 6.77 12.15
N ILE A 15 2.53 6.24 13.18
CA ILE A 15 3.02 4.85 13.18
C ILE A 15 1.85 3.89 12.97
N ILE A 16 0.72 4.09 13.66
CA ILE A 16 -0.47 3.26 13.47
C ILE A 16 -1.00 3.40 12.04
N VAL A 17 -1.13 4.62 11.52
CA VAL A 17 -1.61 4.88 10.14
C VAL A 17 -0.73 4.19 9.10
N ILE A 18 0.58 4.34 9.19
CA ILE A 18 1.53 3.71 8.26
C ILE A 18 1.54 2.18 8.44
N GLY A 19 1.38 1.69 9.67
CA GLY A 19 1.21 0.26 9.95
C GLY A 19 -0.04 -0.31 9.29
N VAL A 20 -1.17 0.41 9.36
CA VAL A 20 -2.42 0.03 8.67
C VAL A 20 -2.23 0.06 7.15
N GLN A 21 -1.51 1.04 6.61
CA GLN A 21 -1.17 1.10 5.18
C GLN A 21 -0.39 -0.13 4.73
N GLY A 22 0.71 -0.46 5.42
CA GLY A 22 1.48 -1.65 5.10
C GLY A 22 0.65 -2.94 5.27
N THR A 23 -0.15 -3.01 6.34
CA THR A 23 -1.06 -4.14 6.60
C THR A 23 -2.03 -4.33 5.45
N TYR A 24 -2.65 -3.25 4.98
CA TYR A 24 -3.55 -3.28 3.83
C TYR A 24 -2.87 -3.76 2.54
N LEU A 25 -1.67 -3.26 2.24
CA LEU A 25 -0.93 -3.66 1.03
C LEU A 25 -0.57 -5.16 1.08
N GLY A 26 -0.06 -5.64 2.22
CA GLY A 26 0.22 -7.07 2.41
C GLY A 26 -1.05 -7.93 2.41
N TYR A 27 -2.15 -7.44 3.01
CA TYR A 27 -3.43 -8.13 3.03
C TYR A 27 -3.99 -8.33 1.62
N THR A 28 -3.96 -7.27 0.79
CA THR A 28 -4.42 -7.33 -0.61
C THR A 28 -3.68 -8.41 -1.40
N VAL A 29 -2.37 -8.53 -1.19
CA VAL A 29 -1.56 -9.58 -1.83
C VAL A 29 -1.92 -10.97 -1.29
N GLY A 30 -2.10 -11.12 0.03
CA GLY A 30 -2.44 -12.41 0.63
C GLY A 30 -3.82 -12.93 0.20
N VAL A 31 -4.81 -12.06 0.08
CA VAL A 31 -6.16 -12.46 -0.37
C VAL A 31 -6.31 -12.52 -1.89
N LEU A 32 -5.25 -12.22 -2.66
CA LEU A 32 -5.30 -12.13 -4.12
C LEU A 32 -5.78 -13.43 -4.76
N THR A 33 -5.32 -14.59 -4.27
CA THR A 33 -5.76 -15.89 -4.79
C THR A 33 -7.23 -16.19 -4.46
N SER A 34 -7.73 -15.70 -3.32
CA SER A 34 -9.16 -15.78 -2.99
C SER A 34 -10.02 -14.90 -3.91
N LEU A 35 -9.54 -13.71 -4.27
CA LEU A 35 -10.21 -12.83 -5.24
C LEU A 35 -10.21 -13.41 -6.66
N GLU A 36 -9.09 -13.99 -7.10
CA GLU A 36 -8.98 -14.69 -8.39
C GLU A 36 -9.97 -15.86 -8.46
N ARG A 37 -10.06 -16.67 -7.40
CA ARG A 37 -11.04 -17.78 -7.32
C ARG A 37 -12.48 -17.30 -7.28
N ARG A 38 -12.78 -16.22 -6.54
CA ARG A 38 -14.14 -15.73 -6.35
C ARG A 38 -14.72 -15.07 -7.61
N PHE A 39 -13.92 -14.28 -8.31
CA PHE A 39 -14.37 -13.48 -9.46
C PHE A 39 -13.81 -14.00 -10.79
N GLU A 40 -13.16 -15.16 -10.78
CA GLU A 40 -12.55 -15.81 -11.95
C GLU A 40 -11.65 -14.87 -12.77
N ILE A 41 -10.91 -14.01 -12.05
CA ILE A 41 -10.05 -13.00 -12.62
C ILE A 41 -8.70 -13.64 -12.97
N SER A 42 -8.20 -13.38 -14.17
CA SER A 42 -6.88 -13.87 -14.59
C SER A 42 -5.75 -13.24 -13.77
N SER A 43 -4.62 -13.96 -13.67
CA SER A 43 -3.41 -13.48 -12.97
C SER A 43 -2.90 -12.13 -13.48
N GLN A 44 -3.11 -11.83 -14.77
CA GLN A 44 -2.72 -10.56 -15.37
C GLN A 44 -3.58 -9.40 -14.85
N LYS A 45 -4.90 -9.63 -14.73
CA LYS A 45 -5.84 -8.62 -14.22
C LYS A 45 -5.67 -8.39 -12.71
N SER A 46 -5.44 -9.45 -11.94
CA SER A 46 -5.15 -9.34 -10.50
C SER A 46 -3.83 -8.61 -10.25
N GLY A 47 -2.80 -8.86 -11.07
CA GLY A 47 -1.56 -8.08 -11.07
C GLY A 47 -1.79 -6.59 -11.36
N SER A 48 -2.60 -6.26 -12.37
CA SER A 48 -2.92 -4.85 -12.67
C SER A 48 -3.74 -4.18 -11.56
N LEU A 49 -4.56 -4.93 -10.82
CA LEU A 49 -5.28 -4.40 -9.66
C LEU A 49 -4.31 -3.86 -8.60
N LEU A 50 -3.23 -4.59 -8.30
CA LEU A 50 -2.22 -4.13 -7.35
C LEU A 50 -1.51 -2.88 -7.86
N SER A 51 -1.18 -2.82 -9.15
CA SER A 51 -0.54 -1.64 -9.76
C SER A 51 -1.41 -0.38 -9.73
N CYS A 52 -2.73 -0.51 -9.63
CA CYS A 52 -3.63 0.65 -9.59
C CYS A 52 -3.41 1.53 -8.35
N TYR A 53 -2.99 0.94 -7.23
CA TYR A 53 -2.55 1.69 -6.05
C TYR A 53 -1.35 2.58 -6.38
N ASP A 54 -0.33 1.99 -6.98
CA ASP A 54 0.92 2.68 -7.31
C ASP A 54 0.70 3.78 -8.34
N ILE A 55 -0.18 3.54 -9.33
CA ILE A 55 -0.59 4.54 -10.31
C ILE A 55 -1.24 5.73 -9.58
N GLY A 56 -2.23 5.49 -8.72
CA GLY A 56 -2.91 6.54 -7.97
C GLY A 56 -1.95 7.33 -7.09
N HIS A 57 -1.07 6.63 -6.36
CA HIS A 57 -0.08 7.25 -5.49
C HIS A 57 0.93 8.10 -6.27
N THR A 58 1.47 7.59 -7.38
CA THR A 58 2.46 8.29 -8.21
C THR A 58 1.89 9.57 -8.83
N LEU A 59 0.62 9.53 -9.26
CA LEU A 59 -0.06 10.72 -9.81
C LEU A 59 -0.25 11.81 -8.74
N ALA A 60 -0.51 11.43 -7.49
CA ALA A 60 -0.82 12.36 -6.42
C ALA A 60 0.41 12.85 -5.64
N VAL A 61 1.45 12.03 -5.48
CA VAL A 61 2.53 12.26 -4.50
C VAL A 61 3.31 13.55 -4.75
N LEU A 62 3.68 13.85 -6.01
CA LEU A 62 4.42 15.07 -6.34
C LEU A 62 3.55 16.31 -6.19
N PHE A 63 2.29 16.22 -6.63
CA PHE A 63 1.32 17.30 -6.53
C PHE A 63 1.04 17.65 -5.05
N VAL A 64 0.73 16.64 -4.24
CA VAL A 64 0.47 16.80 -2.80
C VAL A 64 1.72 17.27 -2.08
N GLY A 65 2.91 16.75 -2.43
CA GLY A 65 4.17 17.20 -1.86
C GLY A 65 4.44 18.69 -2.09
N TYR A 66 4.14 19.21 -3.28
CA TYR A 66 4.37 20.61 -3.62
C TYR A 66 3.29 21.56 -3.05
N PHE A 67 2.01 21.26 -3.25
CA PHE A 67 0.91 22.13 -2.82
C PHE A 67 0.55 21.94 -1.35
N GLY A 68 0.51 20.69 -0.88
CA GLY A 68 0.17 20.35 0.50
C GLY A 68 1.21 20.83 1.50
N ALA A 69 2.48 20.94 1.12
CA ALA A 69 3.54 21.45 1.98
C ALA A 69 3.35 22.94 2.36
N LYS A 70 2.65 23.72 1.52
CA LYS A 70 2.31 25.13 1.77
C LYS A 70 1.05 25.28 2.65
N GLY A 71 0.26 24.22 2.79
CA GLY A 71 -1.01 24.21 3.51
C GLY A 71 -0.93 23.82 4.99
N HIS A 72 -2.07 23.42 5.57
CA HIS A 72 -2.16 22.87 6.93
C HIS A 72 -1.85 21.37 6.90
N LYS A 73 -0.57 21.01 7.01
CA LYS A 73 -0.07 19.63 6.79
C LYS A 73 -0.88 18.56 7.56
N PRO A 74 -1.16 18.67 8.87
CA PRO A 74 -1.96 17.66 9.57
C PRO A 74 -3.37 17.45 9.03
N ARG A 75 -4.04 18.50 8.51
CA ARG A 75 -5.39 18.40 7.95
C ARG A 75 -5.38 17.72 6.59
N TRP A 76 -4.38 18.00 5.76
CA TRP A 76 -4.16 17.28 4.51
C TRP A 76 -3.87 15.80 4.77
N THR A 77 -3.01 15.50 5.75
CA THR A 77 -2.75 14.13 6.23
C THR A 77 -4.03 13.45 6.68
N ALA A 78 -4.83 14.09 7.54
CA ALA A 78 -6.09 13.52 8.04
C ALA A 78 -7.12 13.29 6.92
N ALA A 79 -7.24 14.21 5.97
CA ALA A 79 -8.11 14.05 4.81
C ALA A 79 -7.70 12.85 3.95
N GLY A 80 -6.40 12.64 3.75
CA GLY A 80 -5.86 11.43 3.11
C GLY A 80 -6.25 10.16 3.87
N VAL A 81 -6.06 10.13 5.20
CA VAL A 81 -6.44 8.98 6.03
C VAL A 81 -7.93 8.65 5.94
N ILE A 82 -8.81 9.67 5.96
CA ILE A 82 -10.26 9.48 5.80
C ILE A 82 -10.59 8.93 4.41
N ALA A 83 -10.00 9.49 3.36
CA ALA A 83 -10.20 8.99 2.00
C ALA A 83 -9.71 7.55 1.83
N SER A 84 -8.58 7.18 2.44
CA SER A 84 -8.10 5.79 2.46
C SER A 84 -9.08 4.87 3.17
N ALA A 85 -9.73 5.30 4.25
CA ALA A 85 -10.76 4.50 4.91
C ALA A 85 -11.93 4.17 3.98
N PHE A 86 -12.46 5.17 3.26
CA PHE A 86 -13.53 4.96 2.28
C PHE A 86 -13.09 4.08 1.12
N ALA A 87 -11.84 4.21 0.67
CA ALA A 87 -11.29 3.32 -0.34
C ALA A 87 -11.24 1.86 0.15
N MET A 88 -10.90 1.60 1.41
CA MET A 88 -10.94 0.25 1.97
C MET A 88 -12.36 -0.32 2.01
N PHE A 89 -13.34 0.49 2.38
CA PHE A 89 -14.75 0.07 2.33
C PHE A 89 -15.21 -0.18 0.89
N GLY A 90 -14.71 0.61 -0.08
CA GLY A 90 -14.91 0.37 -1.51
C GLY A 90 -14.34 -0.97 -1.99
N LEU A 91 -13.19 -1.39 -1.46
CA LEU A 91 -12.62 -2.71 -1.74
C LEU A 91 -13.46 -3.85 -1.16
N ALA A 92 -14.11 -3.65 -0.01
CA ALA A 92 -15.04 -4.62 0.56
C ALA A 92 -16.40 -4.63 -0.15
N LEU A 93 -16.80 -3.53 -0.80
CA LEU A 93 -18.12 -3.33 -1.40
C LEU A 93 -18.61 -4.45 -2.34
N PRO A 94 -17.78 -5.11 -3.17
CA PRO A 94 -18.23 -6.20 -4.03
C PRO A 94 -18.91 -7.34 -3.27
N VAL A 95 -18.55 -7.58 -1.99
CA VAL A 95 -19.23 -8.61 -1.18
C VAL A 95 -20.68 -8.26 -0.88
N LEU A 96 -20.99 -6.97 -0.74
CA LEU A 96 -22.34 -6.49 -0.44
C LEU A 96 -23.22 -6.49 -1.69
N ILE A 97 -22.64 -6.20 -2.85
CA ILE A 97 -23.37 -6.11 -4.14
C ILE A 97 -23.55 -7.49 -4.77
N TYR A 98 -22.49 -8.28 -4.84
CA TYR A 98 -22.46 -9.56 -5.58
C TYR A 98 -22.46 -10.79 -4.66
N GLY A 99 -22.45 -10.60 -3.35
CA GLY A 99 -22.44 -11.69 -2.38
C GLY A 99 -21.09 -12.39 -2.24
N THR A 100 -21.03 -13.30 -1.27
CA THR A 100 -19.81 -13.99 -0.83
C THR A 100 -19.38 -15.16 -1.70
N VAL A 101 -20.31 -15.79 -2.46
CA VAL A 101 -20.05 -17.04 -3.18
C VAL A 101 -20.86 -17.10 -4.49
N THR A 102 -20.28 -17.65 -5.57
CA THR A 102 -20.94 -17.97 -6.85
C THR A 102 -21.51 -19.39 -6.92
N TYR A 103 -21.07 -20.29 -6.04
CA TYR A 103 -21.35 -21.71 -6.14
C TYR A 103 -22.75 -22.09 -5.66
N ASP A 104 -23.53 -22.65 -6.59
CA ASP A 104 -24.70 -23.44 -6.26
C ASP A 104 -24.27 -24.75 -5.60
N LYS A 105 -24.70 -24.97 -4.35
CA LYS A 105 -24.34 -26.14 -3.51
C LYS A 105 -24.68 -27.47 -4.19
N SER A 106 -25.59 -27.46 -5.17
CA SER A 106 -26.03 -28.63 -5.95
C SER A 106 -24.94 -29.23 -6.85
N LYS A 107 -23.98 -28.42 -7.34
CA LYS A 107 -22.99 -28.85 -8.35
C LYS A 107 -21.78 -29.62 -7.80
N ILE A 108 -21.49 -29.50 -6.50
CA ILE A 108 -20.33 -30.16 -5.85
C ILE A 108 -20.59 -31.66 -5.67
N TYR A 109 -21.84 -32.07 -5.46
CA TYR A 109 -22.20 -33.48 -5.29
C TYR A 109 -21.90 -34.32 -6.55
N ASN A 110 -21.89 -33.69 -7.73
CA ASN A 110 -21.56 -34.33 -9.00
C ASN A 110 -20.27 -33.72 -9.58
N HIS A 111 -19.12 -34.05 -8.99
CA HIS A 111 -17.80 -33.60 -9.45
C HIS A 111 -17.57 -33.87 -10.95
N GLU A 112 -18.06 -35.01 -11.49
CA GLU A 112 -17.99 -35.32 -12.92
C GLU A 112 -18.82 -34.37 -13.79
N GLN A 113 -20.01 -33.97 -13.33
CA GLN A 113 -20.89 -33.08 -14.07
C GLN A 113 -20.32 -31.65 -14.10
N TYR A 114 -19.79 -31.17 -12.97
CA TYR A 114 -19.11 -29.87 -12.87
C TYR A 114 -17.90 -29.76 -13.80
N VAL A 115 -17.05 -30.79 -13.84
CA VAL A 115 -15.90 -30.83 -14.78
C VAL A 115 -16.40 -30.87 -16.23
N SER A 116 -17.46 -31.61 -16.54
CA SER A 116 -18.00 -31.68 -17.90
C SER A 116 -18.67 -30.39 -18.39
N GLU A 117 -19.28 -29.61 -17.48
CA GLU A 117 -19.93 -28.33 -17.79
C GLU A 117 -18.92 -27.18 -17.97
N ASN A 118 -17.76 -27.25 -17.31
CA ASN A 118 -16.73 -26.21 -17.33
C ASN A 118 -15.55 -26.50 -18.26
N MET A 119 -15.56 -27.65 -18.94
CA MET A 119 -14.65 -27.92 -20.06
C MET A 119 -15.30 -27.48 -21.38
N CYS A 120 -14.50 -26.91 -22.29
CA CYS A 120 -14.92 -26.70 -23.67
C CYS A 120 -15.27 -28.05 -24.32
N ARG A 121 -16.55 -28.43 -24.30
CA ARG A 121 -17.03 -29.64 -24.98
C ARG A 121 -16.90 -29.44 -26.49
N TRP A 122 -16.02 -30.21 -27.13
CA TRP A 122 -16.07 -30.36 -28.58
C TRP A 122 -17.43 -30.95 -28.96
N ARG A 123 -18.12 -30.26 -29.87
CA ARG A 123 -19.53 -30.46 -30.23
C ARG A 123 -19.79 -31.90 -30.69
N SER A 124 -20.28 -32.75 -29.80
CA SER A 124 -21.01 -33.97 -30.15
C SER A 124 -22.50 -33.72 -29.96
N ASN A 125 -23.28 -34.07 -30.98
CA ASN A 125 -24.72 -33.80 -31.09
C ASN A 125 -25.53 -34.57 -30.03
N GLN A 126 -25.55 -34.10 -28.78
CA GLN A 126 -26.50 -34.55 -27.75
C GLN A 126 -27.19 -33.35 -27.11
N PRO A 127 -28.54 -33.34 -27.06
CA PRO A 127 -29.28 -32.30 -26.36
C PRO A 127 -29.25 -32.60 -24.85
N SER A 128 -28.22 -32.13 -24.15
CA SER A 128 -28.19 -32.18 -22.68
C SER A 128 -28.92 -30.96 -22.09
N SER A 129 -29.98 -31.22 -21.35
CA SER A 129 -30.96 -30.28 -20.79
C SER A 129 -30.50 -29.51 -19.54
N SER A 130 -29.27 -28.98 -19.54
CA SER A 130 -28.78 -28.09 -18.46
C SER A 130 -27.59 -27.24 -18.87
N SER A 131 -27.50 -26.83 -20.13
CA SER A 131 -26.53 -25.79 -20.52
C SER A 131 -26.96 -24.46 -19.87
N PRO A 132 -26.06 -23.73 -19.18
CA PRO A 132 -26.40 -22.41 -18.66
C PRO A 132 -26.91 -21.54 -19.80
N THR A 133 -28.03 -20.86 -19.54
CA THR A 133 -28.66 -19.97 -20.51
C THR A 133 -27.65 -18.87 -20.87
N LYS A 134 -27.61 -18.43 -22.14
CA LYS A 134 -26.71 -17.33 -22.57
C LYS A 134 -26.80 -16.10 -21.65
N GLU A 135 -27.98 -15.84 -21.10
CA GLU A 135 -28.25 -14.77 -20.13
C GLU A 135 -27.56 -14.97 -18.77
N GLN A 136 -27.46 -16.22 -18.27
CA GLN A 136 -26.76 -16.54 -17.03
C GLN A 136 -25.25 -16.30 -17.17
N CYS A 137 -24.66 -16.73 -18.29
CA CYS A 137 -23.24 -16.47 -18.58
C CYS A 137 -22.93 -14.97 -18.75
N LEU A 138 -23.83 -14.21 -19.40
CA LEU A 138 -23.66 -12.76 -19.54
C LEU A 138 -23.76 -12.03 -18.20
N ARG A 139 -24.68 -12.48 -17.33
CA ARG A 139 -24.83 -11.94 -15.99
C ARG A 139 -23.60 -12.23 -15.12
N GLU A 140 -23.11 -13.46 -15.09
CA GLU A 140 -21.91 -13.85 -14.35
C GLU A 140 -20.65 -13.08 -14.82
N ALA A 141 -20.46 -12.95 -16.14
CA ALA A 141 -19.40 -12.12 -16.71
C ALA A 141 -19.51 -10.63 -16.30
N SER A 142 -20.74 -10.10 -16.20
CA SER A 142 -20.99 -8.73 -15.75
C SER A 142 -20.71 -8.54 -14.26
N GLU A 143 -21.01 -9.55 -13.42
CA GLU A 143 -20.74 -9.54 -11.98
C GLU A 143 -19.22 -9.54 -11.71
N HIS A 144 -18.46 -10.39 -12.41
CA HIS A 144 -17.00 -10.42 -12.33
C HIS A 144 -16.36 -9.10 -12.78
N THR A 145 -16.82 -8.55 -13.91
CA THR A 145 -16.28 -7.30 -14.47
C THR A 145 -16.63 -6.11 -13.57
N GLY A 146 -17.86 -6.04 -13.05
CA GLY A 146 -18.30 -4.98 -12.16
C GLY A 146 -17.52 -4.97 -10.84
N ALA A 147 -17.34 -6.14 -10.21
CA ALA A 147 -16.52 -6.28 -9.00
C ALA A 147 -15.08 -5.82 -9.24
N TYR A 148 -14.46 -6.22 -10.36
CA TYR A 148 -13.12 -5.80 -10.72
C TYR A 148 -12.99 -4.28 -10.86
N VAL A 149 -13.93 -3.63 -11.56
CA VAL A 149 -13.92 -2.16 -11.75
C VAL A 149 -14.06 -1.43 -10.41
N ILE A 150 -14.96 -1.88 -9.53
CA ILE A 150 -15.12 -1.30 -8.19
C ILE A 150 -13.81 -1.38 -7.40
N MET A 151 -13.16 -2.56 -7.40
CA MET A 151 -11.89 -2.74 -6.71
C MET A 151 -10.77 -1.90 -7.32
N MET A 152 -10.73 -1.80 -8.66
CA MET A 152 -9.75 -0.98 -9.38
C MET A 152 -9.87 0.50 -9.03
N VAL A 153 -11.08 1.05 -9.06
CA VAL A 153 -11.32 2.45 -8.69
C VAL A 153 -10.95 2.69 -7.22
N SER A 154 -11.31 1.75 -6.34
CA SER A 154 -10.95 1.83 -4.92
C SER A 154 -9.45 1.80 -4.69
N GLN A 155 -8.69 0.99 -5.44
CA GLN A 155 -7.22 0.96 -5.40
C GLN A 155 -6.60 2.30 -5.80
N ILE A 156 -7.09 2.90 -6.89
CA ILE A 156 -6.60 4.22 -7.36
C ILE A 156 -6.87 5.28 -6.29
N ILE A 157 -8.09 5.30 -5.72
CA ILE A 157 -8.45 6.24 -4.65
C ILE A 157 -7.56 6.01 -3.43
N ALA A 158 -7.31 4.76 -3.02
CA ALA A 158 -6.43 4.43 -1.91
C ALA A 158 -5.00 4.96 -2.14
N GLY A 159 -4.47 4.82 -3.36
CA GLY A 159 -3.17 5.36 -3.74
C GLY A 159 -3.10 6.89 -3.65
N ILE A 160 -4.10 7.59 -4.24
CA ILE A 160 -4.21 9.05 -4.18
C ILE A 160 -4.31 9.52 -2.72
N ALA A 161 -5.14 8.85 -1.93
CA ALA A 161 -5.38 9.16 -0.54
C ALA A 161 -4.16 8.93 0.36
N ALA A 162 -3.23 8.07 -0.04
CA ALA A 162 -2.00 7.80 0.68
C ALA A 162 -0.91 8.85 0.52
N ALA A 163 -0.93 9.62 -0.57
CA ALA A 163 0.09 10.64 -0.85
C ALA A 163 0.31 11.66 0.29
N PRO A 164 -0.72 12.26 0.92
CA PRO A 164 -0.54 13.25 1.98
C PRO A 164 0.17 12.69 3.21
N PHE A 165 -0.17 11.47 3.65
CA PHE A 165 0.44 10.91 4.86
C PHE A 165 1.78 10.19 4.60
N ASN A 166 2.10 9.84 3.36
CA ASN A 166 3.44 9.40 2.96
C ASN A 166 4.43 10.54 2.74
N THR A 167 3.96 11.78 2.61
CA THR A 167 4.82 12.95 2.33
C THR A 167 4.74 14.00 3.42
N LEU A 168 3.57 14.61 3.60
CA LEU A 168 3.37 15.75 4.49
C LEU A 168 3.50 15.38 5.96
N ALA A 169 3.16 14.13 6.34
CA ALA A 169 3.35 13.68 7.72
C ALA A 169 4.84 13.62 8.10
N TYR A 170 5.70 13.12 7.20
CA TYR A 170 7.15 13.08 7.41
C TYR A 170 7.72 14.49 7.52
N VAL A 171 7.32 15.38 6.61
CA VAL A 171 7.71 16.80 6.64
C VAL A 171 7.22 17.47 7.93
N TYR A 172 5.99 17.22 8.35
CA TYR A 172 5.45 17.78 9.58
C TYR A 172 6.20 17.27 10.82
N VAL A 173 6.59 15.99 10.86
CA VAL A 173 7.40 15.47 11.95
C VAL A 173 8.75 16.18 12.00
N ASP A 174 9.46 16.24 10.88
CA ASP A 174 10.78 16.87 10.79
C ASP A 174 10.76 18.35 11.19
N ASP A 175 9.76 19.10 10.71
CA ASP A 175 9.62 20.54 10.98
C ASP A 175 9.27 20.87 12.44
N ASN A 176 8.69 19.94 13.19
CA ASN A 176 8.15 20.19 14.54
C ASN A 176 8.96 19.51 15.67
N LEU A 177 10.17 19.04 15.36
CA LEU A 177 11.08 18.49 16.37
C LEU A 177 11.92 19.59 17.02
N VAL A 178 11.86 19.68 18.35
CA VAL A 178 12.69 20.60 19.15
C VAL A 178 14.18 20.22 19.03
N ASN A 179 14.50 18.92 19.06
CA ASN A 179 15.85 18.40 18.90
C ASN A 179 16.01 17.72 17.53
N ARG A 180 16.63 18.41 16.56
CA ARG A 180 16.83 17.86 15.19
C ARG A 180 17.66 16.57 15.15
N GLN A 181 18.53 16.34 16.13
CA GLN A 181 19.28 15.08 16.26
C GLN A 181 18.38 13.84 16.43
N GLN A 182 17.12 14.01 16.87
CA GLN A 182 16.16 12.92 17.00
C GLN A 182 15.37 12.64 15.73
N SER A 183 15.44 13.51 14.71
CA SER A 183 14.71 13.35 13.45
C SER A 183 14.97 11.99 12.77
N PRO A 184 16.23 11.52 12.63
CA PRO A 184 16.50 10.21 12.03
C PRO A 184 15.82 9.05 12.76
N LEU A 185 15.68 9.13 14.09
CA LEU A 185 15.02 8.10 14.89
C LEU A 185 13.51 8.08 14.62
N TYR A 186 12.85 9.23 14.63
CA TYR A 186 11.41 9.30 14.38
C TYR A 186 11.05 8.90 12.94
N LEU A 187 11.80 9.39 11.96
CA LEU A 187 11.62 9.01 10.56
C LEU A 187 11.93 7.51 10.36
N GLY A 188 12.97 7.00 11.03
CA GLY A 188 13.33 5.58 11.04
C GLY A 188 12.24 4.68 11.62
N LEU A 189 11.53 5.13 12.68
CA LEU A 189 10.38 4.39 13.23
C LEU A 189 9.22 4.33 12.25
N LEU A 190 8.90 5.44 11.57
CA LEU A 190 7.84 5.49 10.56
C LEU A 190 8.17 4.57 9.38
N THR A 191 9.39 4.62 8.85
CA THR A 191 9.81 3.74 7.74
C THR A 191 9.90 2.26 8.16
N SER A 192 10.33 1.97 9.39
CA SER A 192 10.35 0.60 9.91
C SER A 192 8.94 0.03 10.02
N MET A 193 7.96 0.83 10.45
CA MET A 193 6.57 0.38 10.49
C MET A 193 5.99 0.17 9.09
N TYR A 194 6.35 1.01 8.11
CA TYR A 194 5.98 0.78 6.71
C TYR A 194 6.51 -0.57 6.19
N ALA A 195 7.75 -0.92 6.56
CA ALA A 195 8.34 -2.22 6.22
C ALA A 195 7.72 -3.40 6.99
N PHE A 196 7.29 -3.21 8.23
CA PHE A 196 6.69 -4.26 9.06
C PHE A 196 5.20 -4.51 8.75
N GLY A 197 4.47 -3.46 8.34
CA GLY A 197 3.03 -3.53 8.08
C GLY A 197 2.62 -4.69 7.17
N PRO A 198 3.28 -4.96 6.04
CA PRO A 198 2.87 -6.06 5.15
C PRO A 198 2.95 -7.44 5.81
N ALA A 199 3.84 -7.66 6.80
CA ALA A 199 3.85 -8.92 7.58
C ALA A 199 2.60 -9.07 8.44
N LEU A 200 2.11 -7.98 9.05
CA LEU A 200 0.81 -7.96 9.73
C LEU A 200 -0.33 -8.21 8.74
N GLY A 201 -0.22 -7.68 7.52
CA GLY A 201 -1.16 -7.90 6.42
C GLY A 201 -1.28 -9.36 6.01
N PHE A 202 -0.16 -10.04 5.79
CA PHE A 202 -0.13 -11.47 5.51
C PHE A 202 -0.62 -12.32 6.69
N GLY A 203 -0.29 -11.93 7.93
CA GLY A 203 -0.86 -12.57 9.12
C GLY A 203 -2.38 -12.44 9.18
N LEU A 204 -2.91 -11.23 8.93
CA LEU A 204 -4.35 -10.98 8.84
C LEU A 204 -5.00 -11.76 7.70
N SER A 205 -4.34 -11.81 6.52
CA SER A 205 -4.79 -12.63 5.39
C SER A 205 -4.86 -14.11 5.79
N SER A 206 -3.82 -14.65 6.40
CA SER A 206 -3.78 -16.03 6.88
C SER A 206 -4.94 -16.36 7.83
N LEU A 207 -5.31 -15.43 8.73
CA LEU A 207 -6.45 -15.60 9.63
C LEU A 207 -7.79 -15.54 8.89
N THR A 208 -7.98 -14.55 8.02
CA THR A 208 -9.25 -14.37 7.28
C THR A 208 -9.47 -15.44 6.21
N THR A 209 -8.40 -15.95 5.60
CA THR A 209 -8.49 -17.01 4.59
C THR A 209 -8.73 -18.39 5.18
N ARG A 210 -8.51 -18.59 6.50
CA ARG A 210 -8.95 -19.80 7.22
C ARG A 210 -10.46 -19.89 7.40
N VAL A 211 -11.15 -18.75 7.37
CA VAL A 211 -12.61 -18.70 7.49
C VAL A 211 -13.20 -18.66 6.09
N TYR A 212 -14.23 -19.47 5.85
CA TYR A 212 -14.92 -19.48 4.55
C TYR A 212 -15.57 -18.12 4.27
N ALA A 213 -15.64 -17.72 2.99
CA ALA A 213 -16.18 -16.43 2.56
C ALA A 213 -17.54 -16.06 3.17
N SER A 214 -18.40 -17.07 3.42
CA SER A 214 -19.57 -16.99 4.29
C SER A 214 -19.31 -17.69 5.63
N PRO A 215 -18.98 -16.95 6.70
CA PRO A 215 -18.79 -17.54 8.02
C PRO A 215 -20.01 -18.37 8.45
N GLY A 216 -19.77 -19.60 8.88
CA GLY A 216 -20.82 -20.52 9.37
C GLY A 216 -21.62 -21.27 8.31
N ASN A 217 -21.43 -20.98 7.01
CA ASN A 217 -22.16 -21.62 5.90
C ASN A 217 -21.22 -22.30 4.90
N ALA A 218 -20.17 -22.96 5.38
CA ALA A 218 -19.27 -23.73 4.52
C ALA A 218 -20.00 -24.97 3.95
N PRO A 219 -19.82 -25.32 2.66
CA PRO A 219 -20.34 -26.56 2.10
C PRO A 219 -19.73 -27.80 2.77
N ASP A 220 -20.54 -28.83 2.99
CA ASP A 220 -20.07 -30.10 3.56
C ASP A 220 -19.04 -30.75 2.61
N GLY A 221 -17.90 -31.17 3.16
CA GLY A 221 -16.79 -31.80 2.40
C GLY A 221 -15.76 -30.82 1.82
N LEU A 222 -15.97 -29.51 1.91
CA LEU A 222 -14.98 -28.51 1.51
C LEU A 222 -14.06 -28.16 2.69
N ASN A 223 -12.76 -28.35 2.51
CA ASN A 223 -11.73 -28.06 3.52
C ASN A 223 -10.81 -26.93 3.07
N ILE A 224 -10.02 -26.39 3.99
CA ILE A 224 -9.07 -25.29 3.72
C ILE A 224 -8.01 -25.63 2.65
N ASN A 225 -7.73 -26.91 2.43
CA ASN A 225 -6.80 -27.38 1.40
C ASN A 225 -7.47 -27.63 0.04
N SER A 226 -8.80 -27.52 -0.05
CA SER A 226 -9.53 -27.70 -1.30
C SER A 226 -9.24 -26.55 -2.26
N THR A 227 -9.04 -26.86 -3.54
CA THR A 227 -8.77 -25.90 -4.62
C THR A 227 -9.86 -24.83 -4.77
N HIS A 228 -11.10 -25.16 -4.38
CA HIS A 228 -12.27 -24.28 -4.43
C HIS A 228 -12.52 -23.51 -3.13
N TRP A 229 -11.62 -23.59 -2.15
CA TRP A 229 -11.74 -22.82 -0.91
C TRP A 229 -11.51 -21.33 -1.19
N VAL A 230 -12.51 -20.51 -0.86
CA VAL A 230 -12.46 -19.05 -0.92
C VAL A 230 -12.52 -18.49 0.49
N GLY A 231 -11.46 -17.79 0.88
CA GLY A 231 -11.35 -17.14 2.18
C GLY A 231 -12.25 -15.92 2.34
N ALA A 232 -12.49 -15.50 3.59
CA ALA A 232 -13.23 -14.27 3.92
C ALA A 232 -12.41 -12.99 3.66
N TRP A 233 -12.08 -12.76 2.40
CA TRP A 233 -11.19 -11.70 1.89
C TRP A 233 -11.65 -10.26 2.19
N TRP A 234 -12.93 -10.05 2.51
CA TRP A 234 -13.49 -8.73 2.73
C TRP A 234 -13.28 -8.21 4.16
N ILE A 235 -13.05 -9.11 5.13
CA ILE A 235 -12.98 -8.78 6.56
C ILE A 235 -11.79 -7.85 6.84
N GLY A 236 -10.62 -8.14 6.28
CA GLY A 236 -9.42 -7.33 6.55
C GLY A 236 -9.54 -5.90 6.02
N PHE A 237 -10.24 -5.70 4.90
CA PHE A 237 -10.52 -4.35 4.38
C PHE A 237 -11.41 -3.55 5.33
N LEU A 238 -12.45 -4.15 5.92
CA LEU A 238 -13.29 -3.48 6.91
C LEU A 238 -12.53 -3.11 8.19
N ILE A 239 -11.65 -4.01 8.66
CA ILE A 239 -10.80 -3.75 9.83
C ILE A 239 -9.86 -2.57 9.55
N CYS A 240 -9.15 -2.58 8.41
CA CYS A 240 -8.23 -1.51 8.04
C CYS A 240 -8.95 -0.18 7.85
N GLY A 241 -10.10 -0.16 7.16
CA GLY A 241 -10.92 1.04 6.97
C GLY A 241 -11.39 1.65 8.28
N THR A 242 -11.84 0.81 9.22
CA THR A 242 -12.28 1.27 10.55
C THR A 242 -11.12 1.84 11.36
N LEU A 243 -9.94 1.19 11.35
CA LEU A 243 -8.75 1.69 12.02
C LEU A 243 -8.29 3.05 11.47
N TYR A 244 -8.37 3.25 10.14
CA TYR A 244 -8.09 4.56 9.55
C TYR A 244 -9.06 5.64 10.02
N LEU A 245 -10.38 5.36 10.06
CA LEU A 245 -11.35 6.31 10.61
C LEU A 245 -11.03 6.69 12.04
N LEU A 246 -10.72 5.70 12.90
CA LEU A 246 -10.35 5.95 14.30
C LEU A 246 -9.10 6.82 14.41
N CYS A 247 -8.08 6.59 13.59
CA CYS A 247 -6.85 7.37 13.58
C CYS A 247 -7.02 8.77 12.99
N SER A 248 -8.02 9.00 12.13
CA SER A 248 -8.26 10.32 11.53
C SER A 248 -8.73 11.36 12.55
N ILE A 249 -9.48 10.95 13.57
CA ILE A 249 -10.04 11.82 14.61
C ILE A 249 -8.93 12.60 15.35
N PRO A 250 -7.91 11.95 15.95
CA PRO A 250 -6.83 12.69 16.60
C PRO A 250 -6.02 13.54 15.63
N LEU A 251 -5.84 13.12 14.36
CA LEU A 251 -5.09 13.88 13.36
C LEU A 251 -5.74 15.22 13.00
N LEU A 252 -7.07 15.27 12.92
CA LEU A 252 -7.82 16.51 12.64
C LEU A 252 -7.66 17.58 13.72
N MET A 253 -7.33 17.16 14.96
CA MET A 253 -7.18 18.05 16.11
C MET A 253 -5.79 18.71 16.19
N PHE A 254 -4.82 18.31 15.37
CA PHE A 254 -3.47 18.86 15.44
C PHE A 254 -3.36 20.29 14.85
N PRO A 255 -2.66 21.21 15.56
CA PRO A 255 -2.43 22.57 15.08
C PRO A 255 -1.51 22.60 13.84
N LYS A 256 -1.46 23.75 13.15
CA LYS A 256 -0.66 23.89 11.92
C LYS A 256 0.83 23.73 12.18
N ASN A 257 1.31 24.27 13.29
CA ASN A 257 2.68 24.19 13.80
C ASN A 257 2.60 23.90 15.31
N LEU A 258 3.50 23.06 15.82
CA LEU A 258 3.66 22.73 17.24
C LEU A 258 4.80 23.53 17.88
N VAL A 259 5.78 23.98 17.08
CA VAL A 259 6.89 24.82 17.52
C VAL A 259 6.63 26.26 17.06
N GLU A 260 6.79 27.22 17.97
CA GLU A 260 6.67 28.65 17.68
C GLU A 260 7.89 29.13 16.86
N PRO A 261 7.77 30.17 16.00
CA PRO A 261 8.71 30.43 14.90
C PRO A 261 10.13 30.87 15.30
N GLU A 262 10.50 30.93 16.58
CA GLU A 262 11.81 31.44 17.03
C GLU A 262 13.00 30.60 16.53
N HIS A 263 12.81 29.33 16.15
CA HIS A 263 13.87 28.46 15.61
C HIS A 263 13.78 28.17 14.11
N SER A 264 12.91 28.89 13.39
CA SER A 264 12.70 28.69 11.94
C SER A 264 13.70 29.45 11.04
N TYR A 265 14.44 30.41 11.60
CA TYR A 265 15.41 31.26 10.86
C TYR A 265 16.58 30.50 10.23
N GLU A 266 16.90 29.29 10.71
CA GLU A 266 18.06 28.54 10.23
C GLU A 266 17.80 27.79 8.91
N MET A 267 16.54 27.54 8.55
CA MET A 267 16.17 26.82 7.32
C MET A 267 15.72 27.73 6.17
N GLU A 268 15.42 28.99 6.45
CA GLU A 268 15.01 29.97 5.43
C GLU A 268 16.09 30.17 4.34
N PRO A 269 17.39 30.24 4.65
CA PRO A 269 18.43 30.38 3.62
C PRO A 269 18.53 29.16 2.68
N LEU A 270 18.27 27.94 3.18
CA LEU A 270 18.34 26.72 2.38
C LEU A 270 17.10 26.51 1.49
N ARG A 271 15.94 27.04 1.89
CA ARG A 271 14.71 27.03 1.07
C ARG A 271 14.71 28.10 -0.02
N THR A 272 15.47 29.18 0.18
CA THR A 272 15.50 30.36 -0.70
C THR A 272 16.65 30.34 -1.71
N GLY A 273 17.54 29.33 -1.64
CA GLY A 273 18.74 29.22 -2.48
C GLY A 273 18.56 28.93 -3.98
N SER A 274 17.40 29.21 -4.58
CA SER A 274 17.23 29.06 -6.04
C SER A 274 16.24 30.03 -6.72
N HIS A 275 15.79 31.08 -6.03
CA HIS A 275 15.19 32.23 -6.70
C HIS A 275 15.56 33.49 -5.91
N PRO A 276 16.08 34.56 -6.56
CA PRO A 276 16.10 35.86 -5.92
C PRO A 276 14.65 36.15 -5.55
N ALA A 277 14.38 36.31 -4.26
CA ALA A 277 13.20 37.03 -3.82
C ALA A 277 13.34 38.42 -4.44
N ASP A 278 12.65 38.63 -5.55
CA ASP A 278 12.38 39.95 -6.08
C ASP A 278 11.45 40.59 -5.06
N ASP A 279 12.06 41.19 -4.04
CA ASP A 279 11.44 42.00 -3.00
C ASP A 279 11.08 43.37 -3.60
N SER A 280 10.51 43.35 -4.81
CA SER A 280 9.85 44.48 -5.43
C SER A 280 8.35 44.34 -5.13
N GLN A 281 7.97 45.05 -4.06
CA GLN A 281 6.67 45.69 -3.89
C GLN A 281 5.66 45.42 -5.01
N ASP A 282 4.71 44.51 -4.76
CA ASP A 282 3.38 44.70 -5.34
C ASP A 282 2.32 44.31 -4.32
N THR A 283 1.88 45.34 -3.60
CA THR A 283 0.63 45.38 -2.85
C THR A 283 -0.52 45.31 -3.84
N THR A 284 -0.80 44.13 -4.39
CA THR A 284 -2.08 43.84 -5.03
C THR A 284 -2.72 42.67 -4.33
N ASP A 285 -3.96 42.88 -3.90
CA ASP A 285 -4.91 41.92 -3.35
C ASP A 285 -5.19 40.80 -4.37
N ASP A 286 -4.19 39.96 -4.61
CA ASP A 286 -4.25 38.87 -5.55
C ASP A 286 -4.99 37.72 -4.89
N GLY A 287 -6.27 37.59 -5.23
CA GLY A 287 -7.16 36.55 -4.73
C GLY A 287 -6.57 35.13 -4.84
N PRO A 288 -7.07 34.18 -4.05
CA PRO A 288 -6.48 32.83 -3.88
C PRO A 288 -6.28 32.08 -5.22
N ILE A 289 -7.08 32.40 -6.23
CA ILE A 289 -7.02 31.82 -7.58
C ILE A 289 -5.76 32.26 -8.33
N LYS A 290 -5.36 33.54 -8.24
CA LYS A 290 -4.19 34.07 -8.96
C LYS A 290 -2.88 33.52 -8.39
N ARG A 291 -2.80 33.38 -7.06
CA ARG A 291 -1.69 32.67 -6.38
C ARG A 291 -1.62 31.18 -6.77
N LEU A 292 -2.77 30.52 -6.94
CA LEU A 292 -2.81 29.13 -7.39
C LEU A 292 -2.29 28.98 -8.84
N CYS A 293 -2.69 29.88 -9.74
CA CYS A 293 -2.24 29.89 -11.14
C CYS A 293 -0.73 30.12 -11.28
N ILE A 294 -0.15 31.06 -10.52
CA ILE A 294 1.31 31.29 -10.50
C ILE A 294 2.01 30.02 -9.99
N SER A 295 1.54 29.46 -8.87
CA SER A 295 2.13 28.26 -8.28
C SER A 295 1.98 27.00 -9.17
N LEU A 296 0.96 26.91 -10.02
CA LEU A 296 0.80 25.84 -11.03
C LEU A 296 1.78 26.00 -12.19
N LYS A 297 2.13 27.23 -12.56
CA LYS A 297 3.12 27.52 -13.61
C LYS A 297 4.54 27.18 -13.15
N ASP A 298 4.83 27.37 -11.86
CA ASP A 298 6.15 27.09 -11.27
C ASP A 298 6.37 25.59 -10.97
N PHE A 299 5.30 24.82 -10.81
CA PHE A 299 5.35 23.38 -10.52
C PHE A 299 6.20 22.55 -11.52
N PRO A 300 6.00 22.63 -12.84
CA PRO A 300 6.82 21.88 -13.79
C PRO A 300 8.30 22.31 -13.77
N SER A 301 8.58 23.59 -13.52
CA SER A 301 9.96 24.08 -13.39
C SER A 301 10.66 23.51 -12.16
N ALA A 302 9.96 23.42 -11.03
CA ALA A 302 10.46 22.81 -9.81
C ALA A 302 10.76 21.31 -10.00
N ILE A 303 9.85 20.57 -10.66
CA ILE A 303 10.09 19.15 -11.00
C ILE A 303 11.31 19.00 -11.90
N TRP A 304 11.44 19.85 -12.93
CA TRP A 304 12.56 19.80 -13.85
C TRP A 304 13.90 20.08 -13.17
N THR A 305 13.93 21.06 -12.26
CA THR A 305 15.11 21.35 -11.44
C THR A 305 15.51 20.16 -10.57
N LEU A 306 14.53 19.49 -9.93
CA LEU A 306 14.79 18.29 -9.14
C LEU A 306 15.30 17.13 -10.00
N ALA A 307 14.72 16.93 -11.19
CA ALA A 307 15.12 15.90 -12.15
C ALA A 307 16.52 16.14 -12.74
N ARG A 308 17.01 17.38 -12.76
CA ARG A 308 18.38 17.70 -13.22
C ARG A 308 19.44 17.47 -12.15
N ASN A 309 19.05 17.25 -10.88
CA ASN A 309 19.99 16.98 -9.81
C ASN A 309 20.54 15.53 -9.92
N PRO A 310 21.84 15.34 -10.26
CA PRO A 310 22.40 14.02 -10.51
C PRO A 310 22.46 13.15 -9.26
N ILE A 311 22.58 13.75 -8.08
CA ILE A 311 22.61 13.01 -6.81
C ILE A 311 21.21 12.45 -6.51
N PHE A 312 20.18 13.29 -6.65
CA PHE A 312 18.79 12.85 -6.48
C PHE A 312 18.43 11.77 -7.49
N MET A 313 18.73 11.98 -8.77
CA MET A 313 18.40 11.01 -9.82
C MET A 313 19.13 9.67 -9.65
N SER A 314 20.41 9.69 -9.24
CA SER A 314 21.13 8.42 -8.98
C SER A 314 20.50 7.64 -7.82
N MET A 315 20.06 8.34 -6.76
CA MET A 315 19.32 7.71 -5.66
C MET A 315 17.97 7.14 -6.11
N VAL A 316 17.21 7.86 -6.93
CA VAL A 316 15.93 7.40 -7.48
C VAL A 316 16.11 6.15 -8.34
N VAL A 317 17.10 6.13 -9.23
CA VAL A 317 17.42 4.96 -10.06
C VAL A 317 17.77 3.75 -9.19
N GLY A 318 18.57 3.94 -8.13
CA GLY A 318 18.87 2.88 -7.16
C GLY A 318 17.62 2.30 -6.50
N TRP A 319 16.68 3.16 -6.09
CA TRP A 319 15.40 2.74 -5.53
C TRP A 319 14.51 2.00 -6.53
N ILE A 320 14.52 2.40 -7.81
CA ILE A 320 13.77 1.69 -8.86
C ILE A 320 14.27 0.25 -9.00
N PHE A 321 15.58 0.04 -9.13
CA PHE A 321 16.13 -1.31 -9.24
C PHE A 321 15.89 -2.15 -7.98
N GLY A 322 16.06 -1.55 -6.79
CA GLY A 322 15.79 -2.25 -5.52
C GLY A 322 14.31 -2.65 -5.38
N SER A 323 13.39 -1.75 -5.70
CA SER A 323 11.94 -2.00 -5.62
C SER A 323 11.46 -3.03 -6.64
N TYR A 324 12.03 -3.06 -7.85
CA TYR A 324 11.69 -4.06 -8.87
C TYR A 324 11.94 -5.50 -8.37
N LEU A 325 13.10 -5.74 -7.76
CA LEU A 325 13.48 -7.07 -7.26
C LEU A 325 12.59 -7.51 -6.08
N VAL A 326 12.34 -6.60 -5.13
CA VAL A 326 11.53 -6.90 -3.93
C VAL A 326 10.05 -7.03 -4.28
N GLY A 327 9.52 -6.17 -5.16
CA GLY A 327 8.09 -6.11 -5.49
C GLY A 327 7.59 -7.37 -6.20
N GLY A 328 8.33 -7.85 -7.19
CA GLY A 328 7.98 -9.10 -7.90
C GLY A 328 8.03 -10.32 -6.98
N TYR A 329 9.10 -10.43 -6.19
CA TYR A 329 9.25 -11.53 -5.23
C TYR A 329 8.13 -11.52 -4.18
N ALA A 330 7.92 -10.40 -3.49
CA ALA A 330 6.93 -10.31 -2.40
C ALA A 330 5.49 -10.54 -2.87
N THR A 331 5.14 -10.07 -4.07
CA THR A 331 3.78 -10.19 -4.60
C THR A 331 3.43 -11.64 -4.98
N TYR A 332 4.36 -12.35 -5.62
CA TYR A 332 4.07 -13.67 -6.16
C TYR A 332 4.55 -14.82 -5.27
N LEU A 333 5.33 -14.55 -4.21
CA LEU A 333 5.80 -15.58 -3.29
C LEU A 333 4.66 -16.41 -2.64
N PRO A 334 3.58 -15.83 -2.08
CA PRO A 334 2.49 -16.64 -1.52
C PRO A 334 1.84 -17.52 -2.60
N LYS A 335 1.59 -16.95 -3.78
CA LYS A 335 1.04 -17.67 -4.93
C LYS A 335 1.94 -18.80 -5.41
N TYR A 336 3.25 -18.58 -5.43
CA TYR A 336 4.23 -19.60 -5.76
C TYR A 336 4.20 -20.74 -4.74
N ILE A 337 4.13 -20.42 -3.44
CA ILE A 337 4.04 -21.43 -2.38
C ILE A 337 2.76 -22.27 -2.49
N GLU A 338 1.62 -21.61 -2.75
CA GLU A 338 0.33 -22.27 -2.93
C GLU A 338 0.32 -23.19 -4.17
N THR A 339 0.82 -22.70 -5.32
CA THR A 339 0.78 -23.44 -6.59
C THR A 339 1.82 -24.54 -6.72
N GLN A 340 3.08 -24.30 -6.30
CA GLN A 340 4.17 -25.26 -6.47
C GLN A 340 4.22 -26.29 -5.34
N TYR A 341 3.90 -25.89 -4.11
CA TYR A 341 3.98 -26.79 -2.95
C TYR A 341 2.60 -27.30 -2.50
N GLY A 342 1.52 -26.95 -3.19
CA GLY A 342 0.17 -27.41 -2.89
C GLY A 342 -0.30 -27.06 -1.47
N ARG A 343 0.25 -25.97 -0.90
CA ARG A 343 -0.10 -25.50 0.45
C ARG A 343 -1.36 -24.64 0.38
N SER A 344 -2.16 -24.62 1.44
CA SER A 344 -3.31 -23.73 1.53
C SER A 344 -2.88 -22.25 1.52
N ALA A 345 -3.73 -21.37 1.01
CA ALA A 345 -3.51 -19.92 1.00
C ALA A 345 -3.07 -19.39 2.37
N SER A 346 -3.71 -19.85 3.45
CA SER A 346 -3.36 -19.42 4.81
C SER A 346 -1.93 -19.79 5.25
N ALA A 347 -1.43 -20.97 4.84
CA ALA A 347 -0.07 -21.41 5.17
C ALA A 347 0.96 -20.69 4.29
N ALA A 348 0.64 -20.51 3.01
CA ALA A 348 1.47 -19.76 2.07
C ALA A 348 1.67 -18.30 2.50
N ASP A 349 0.59 -17.62 2.90
CA ASP A 349 0.62 -16.26 3.44
C ASP A 349 1.46 -16.16 4.70
N PHE A 350 1.32 -17.11 5.62
CA PHE A 350 2.11 -17.14 6.85
C PHE A 350 3.61 -17.26 6.56
N TYR A 351 4.00 -18.17 5.67
CA TYR A 351 5.41 -18.34 5.28
C TYR A 351 5.94 -17.10 4.55
N ALA A 352 5.19 -16.54 3.61
CA ALA A 352 5.60 -15.35 2.88
C ALA A 352 5.77 -14.14 3.81
N GLY A 353 4.80 -13.92 4.71
CA GLY A 353 4.85 -12.82 5.68
C GLY A 353 6.03 -12.95 6.67
N PHE A 354 6.27 -14.15 7.20
CA PHE A 354 7.31 -14.37 8.21
C PHE A 354 8.72 -14.39 7.60
N ILE A 355 8.94 -15.15 6.51
CA ILE A 355 10.27 -15.35 5.92
C ILE A 355 10.73 -14.10 5.17
N SER A 356 9.86 -13.50 4.36
CA SER A 356 10.25 -12.37 3.51
C SER A 356 10.14 -11.04 4.26
N ILE A 357 8.95 -10.65 4.71
CA ILE A 357 8.73 -9.27 5.15
C ILE A 357 9.18 -9.06 6.60
N GLY A 358 9.04 -10.08 7.45
CA GLY A 358 9.59 -10.05 8.81
C GLY A 358 11.09 -9.75 8.83
N SER A 359 11.87 -10.35 7.93
CA SER A 359 13.31 -10.11 7.85
C SER A 359 13.66 -8.70 7.36
N VAL A 360 12.88 -8.13 6.42
CA VAL A 360 13.04 -6.73 5.95
C VAL A 360 12.78 -5.74 7.09
N ALA A 361 11.76 -5.98 7.91
CA ALA A 361 11.47 -5.12 9.06
C ALA A 361 12.59 -5.15 10.10
N VAL A 362 13.06 -6.35 10.48
CA VAL A 362 14.14 -6.51 11.47
C VAL A 362 15.44 -5.88 10.96
N SER A 363 15.81 -6.09 9.70
CA SER A 363 17.01 -5.51 9.09
C SER A 363 16.94 -3.98 8.99
N THR A 364 15.79 -3.42 8.63
CA THR A 364 15.59 -1.96 8.55
C THR A 364 15.70 -1.32 9.94
N ALA A 365 15.02 -1.90 10.94
CA ALA A 365 15.10 -1.44 12.32
C ALA A 365 16.52 -1.54 12.89
N LEU A 366 17.20 -2.65 12.63
CA LEU A 366 18.60 -2.85 13.02
C LEU A 366 19.52 -1.82 12.34
N GLY A 367 19.33 -1.56 11.05
CA GLY A 367 20.08 -0.54 10.31
C GLY A 367 19.91 0.86 10.93
N GLY A 368 18.67 1.26 11.22
CA GLY A 368 18.39 2.53 11.90
C GLY A 368 19.00 2.60 13.31
N PHE A 369 18.91 1.52 14.09
CA PHE A 369 19.52 1.42 15.41
C PHE A 369 21.04 1.54 15.36
N LEU A 370 21.71 0.82 14.43
CA LEU A 370 23.16 0.86 14.28
C LEU A 370 23.65 2.26 13.89
N LEU A 371 22.98 2.91 12.93
CA LEU A 371 23.31 4.29 12.51
C LEU A 371 23.20 5.27 13.70
N THR A 372 22.15 5.13 14.51
CA THR A 372 21.89 6.00 15.66
C THR A 372 22.84 5.72 16.82
N ARG A 373 23.12 4.44 17.13
CA ARG A 373 23.95 4.04 18.26
C ARG A 373 25.42 4.39 18.08
N PHE A 374 25.90 4.30 16.84
CA PHE A 374 27.30 4.51 16.49
C PHE A 374 27.59 5.88 15.87
N ASN A 375 26.57 6.72 15.66
CA ASN A 375 26.72 8.04 15.00
C ASN A 375 27.57 7.95 13.73
N ILE A 376 27.26 6.97 12.88
CA ILE A 376 28.08 6.64 11.71
C ILE A 376 28.07 7.83 10.74
N GLN A 377 29.26 8.33 10.39
CA GLN A 377 29.38 9.40 9.41
C GLN A 377 28.87 8.94 8.03
N PRO A 378 28.32 9.84 7.19
CA PRO A 378 27.75 9.48 5.90
C PRO A 378 28.67 8.65 5.00
N ARG A 379 29.98 8.94 5.00
CA ARG A 379 30.98 8.19 4.23
C ARG A 379 31.15 6.73 4.70
N ALA A 380 31.12 6.51 6.00
CA ALA A 380 31.19 5.16 6.57
C ALA A 380 29.88 4.41 6.31
N ALA A 381 28.73 5.07 6.37
CA ALA A 381 27.44 4.48 6.04
C ALA A 381 27.38 4.01 4.57
N THR A 382 27.90 4.81 3.62
CA THR A 382 28.00 4.39 2.21
C THR A 382 28.92 3.19 2.00
N LEU A 383 30.02 3.10 2.76
CA LEU A 383 30.94 1.96 2.73
C LEU A 383 30.28 0.68 3.28
N CYS A 384 29.55 0.77 4.40
CA CYS A 384 28.77 -0.34 4.93
C CYS A 384 27.71 -0.82 3.93
N LEU A 385 27.03 0.11 3.24
CA LEU A 385 26.04 -0.22 2.22
C LEU A 385 26.69 -0.94 1.04
N ALA A 386 27.80 -0.44 0.51
CA ALA A 386 28.56 -1.09 -0.56
C ALA A 386 29.03 -2.51 -0.15
N GLY A 387 29.52 -2.67 1.08
CA GLY A 387 29.88 -3.97 1.63
C GLY A 387 28.69 -4.95 1.69
N SER A 388 27.53 -4.48 2.17
CA SER A 388 26.30 -5.30 2.22
C SER A 388 25.82 -5.74 0.84
N CYS A 389 25.90 -4.86 -0.17
CA CYS A 389 25.60 -5.20 -1.55
C CYS A 389 26.57 -6.26 -2.10
N GLY A 390 27.87 -6.13 -1.80
CA GLY A 390 28.88 -7.12 -2.20
C GLY A 390 28.62 -8.52 -1.62
N ILE A 391 28.21 -8.59 -0.34
CA ILE A 391 27.82 -9.86 0.30
C ILE A 391 26.60 -10.46 -0.39
N ASN A 392 25.57 -9.66 -0.69
CA ASN A 392 24.37 -10.15 -1.39
C ASN A 392 24.71 -10.75 -2.77
N VAL A 393 25.57 -10.08 -3.55
CA VAL A 393 26.01 -10.60 -4.85
C VAL A 393 26.76 -11.92 -4.70
N LEU A 394 27.67 -12.02 -3.72
CA LEU A 394 28.39 -13.26 -3.43
C LEU A 394 27.45 -14.41 -3.06
N VAL A 395 26.49 -14.16 -2.18
CA VAL A 395 25.50 -15.17 -1.78
C VAL A 395 24.70 -15.65 -2.99
N LEU A 396 24.21 -14.74 -3.83
CA LEU A 396 23.46 -15.09 -5.04
C LEU A 396 24.30 -15.92 -6.02
N MET A 397 25.57 -15.57 -6.21
CA MET A 397 26.48 -16.32 -7.09
C MET A 397 26.74 -17.73 -6.57
N VAL A 398 26.92 -17.90 -5.26
CA VAL A 398 27.07 -19.23 -4.65
C VAL A 398 25.78 -20.04 -4.80
N SER A 399 24.61 -19.43 -4.56
CA SER A 399 23.32 -20.11 -4.72
C SER A 399 22.99 -20.51 -6.16
N LEU A 400 23.48 -19.79 -7.17
CA LEU A 400 23.35 -20.16 -8.58
C LEU A 400 24.32 -21.27 -9.01
N SER A 401 25.34 -21.53 -8.21
CA SER A 401 26.39 -22.53 -8.49
C SER A 401 26.07 -23.91 -7.90
N ILE A 402 25.00 -24.02 -7.11
CA ILE A 402 24.47 -25.26 -6.48
C ILE A 402 23.17 -25.60 -7.20
#